data_AF-S9P257-F1
#
_entry.id   AF-S9P257-F1
#
_cell.length_a   1.000
_cell.length_b   1.000
_cell.length_c   1.000
_cell.angle_alpha   90.00
_cell.angle_beta   90.00
_cell.angle_gamma   90.00
#
_symmetry.space_group_name_H-M   'P 1'
#
loop_
_entity.id
_entity.type
_entity.pdbx_description
1 polymer ?
#
loop_
_entity_poly.entity_id
_entity_poly.type
_entity_poly.pdbx_seq_one_letter_code
_entity_poly.pdbx_strand_id
1 'polypeptide(L)'
;MRYVLEKVELVTLEVPFLLLEDPAAREAFMDMQRVRAAAYGADFGERYMPFDASDFVARHHLFYVHTESGREPVAAFKQVALATCDAYGLELPAPRIFGGRSPEHLEALSELILQHRRSGRNLLYGGSWGVRKEYRRNRKLFAQLSELVAALIADDVLRAAPATAVGVGMEPKTMRFWERMGYVPLLYRGQPLPKVAHPGEPGEEIVLISLTEPSPWALECRERQRQVLEERRSFPPRAPSAGAEGVKEPVSAPPPLRVV
;
A
#
# COMPACT_ATOMS: atom_id res chain seq x y z
N MET A 1 -14.92 -27.89 0.64
CA MET A 1 -15.77 -26.69 0.74
C MET A 1 -16.34 -26.39 -0.63
N ARG A 2 -17.66 -26.38 -0.79
CA ARG A 2 -18.31 -25.82 -1.98
C ARG A 2 -18.46 -24.33 -1.72
N TYR A 3 -17.75 -23.51 -2.48
CA TYR A 3 -17.88 -22.06 -2.39
C TYR A 3 -19.13 -21.64 -3.16
N VAL A 4 -20.15 -21.18 -2.44
CA VAL A 4 -21.19 -20.33 -3.04
C VAL A 4 -20.47 -19.10 -3.61
N LEU A 5 -20.89 -18.57 -4.77
CA LEU A 5 -20.29 -17.39 -5.40
C LEU A 5 -19.91 -16.34 -4.35
N GLU A 6 -18.61 -16.21 -4.07
CA GLU A 6 -18.12 -15.56 -2.87
C GLU A 6 -18.35 -14.06 -3.00
N LYS A 7 -19.33 -13.51 -2.28
CA LYS A 7 -19.45 -12.07 -2.10
C LYS A 7 -18.20 -11.59 -1.35
N VAL A 8 -17.51 -10.61 -1.92
CA VAL A 8 -16.35 -9.96 -1.29
C VAL A 8 -16.83 -8.68 -0.61
N GLU A 9 -16.53 -8.54 0.69
CA GLU A 9 -16.71 -7.30 1.45
C GLU A 9 -15.35 -6.59 1.56
N LEU A 10 -15.34 -5.27 1.34
CA LEU A 10 -14.17 -4.41 1.52
C LEU A 10 -14.33 -3.55 2.78
N VAL A 11 -13.34 -3.62 3.67
CA VAL A 11 -13.21 -2.73 4.83
C VAL A 11 -11.96 -1.88 4.66
N THR A 12 -12.10 -0.56 4.83
CA THR A 12 -10.98 0.39 4.74
C THR A 12 -10.79 1.10 6.07
N LEU A 13 -9.57 1.09 6.58
CA LEU A 13 -9.15 1.82 7.79
C LEU A 13 -8.15 2.88 7.40
N GLU A 14 -8.36 4.11 7.84
CA GLU A 14 -7.40 5.20 7.67
C GLU A 14 -6.84 5.60 9.03
N VAL A 15 -5.51 5.62 9.13
CA VAL A 15 -4.81 6.01 10.36
C VAL A 15 -5.25 5.17 11.58
N PRO A 16 -5.05 3.83 11.59
CA PRO A 16 -5.56 2.93 12.62
C PRO A 16 -5.30 3.33 14.06
N PHE A 17 -4.19 4.02 14.36
CA PHE A 17 -3.89 4.43 15.73
C PHE A 17 -4.94 5.38 16.33
N LEU A 18 -5.64 6.17 15.50
CA LEU A 18 -6.74 7.05 15.93
C LEU A 18 -8.06 6.29 16.16
N LEU A 19 -8.10 5.01 15.81
CA LEU A 19 -9.31 4.18 15.78
C LEU A 19 -9.27 3.05 16.81
N LEU A 20 -8.23 2.98 17.66
CA LEU A 20 -8.05 1.86 18.60
C LEU A 20 -9.16 1.74 19.66
N GLU A 21 -9.88 2.84 19.92
CA GLU A 21 -11.04 2.88 20.81
C GLU A 21 -12.33 2.36 20.15
N ASP A 22 -12.39 2.27 18.82
CA ASP A 22 -13.51 1.62 18.11
C ASP A 22 -13.26 0.10 18.06
N PRO A 23 -14.08 -0.73 18.71
CA PRO A 23 -13.85 -2.17 18.75
C PRO A 23 -13.84 -2.83 17.36
N ALA A 24 -14.68 -2.35 16.43
CA ALA A 24 -14.77 -2.91 15.09
C ALA A 24 -13.57 -2.50 14.22
N ALA A 25 -13.07 -1.26 14.37
CA ALA A 25 -11.84 -0.85 13.72
C ALA A 25 -10.64 -1.62 14.27
N ARG A 26 -10.54 -1.77 15.60
CA ARG A 26 -9.48 -2.55 16.23
C ARG A 26 -9.47 -4.01 15.74
N GLU A 27 -10.64 -4.64 15.67
CA GLU A 27 -10.78 -6.00 15.14
C GLU A 27 -10.31 -6.09 13.67
N ALA A 28 -10.78 -5.19 12.81
CA ALA A 28 -10.39 -5.15 11.41
C ALA A 28 -8.88 -4.91 11.23
N PHE A 29 -8.28 -4.01 12.02
CA PHE A 29 -6.84 -3.79 12.01
C PHE A 29 -6.09 -5.08 12.38
N MET A 30 -6.50 -5.77 13.45
CA MET A 30 -5.87 -7.03 13.83
C MET A 30 -6.03 -8.12 12.75
N ASP A 31 -7.17 -8.18 12.07
CA ASP A 31 -7.38 -9.09 10.94
C ASP A 31 -6.46 -8.79 9.76
N MET A 32 -6.26 -7.52 9.41
CA MET A 32 -5.29 -7.10 8.39
C MET A 32 -3.88 -7.58 8.72
N GLN A 33 -3.46 -7.41 9.98
CA GLN A 33 -2.17 -7.87 10.42
C GLN A 33 -2.08 -9.40 10.32
N ARG A 34 -3.09 -10.15 10.80
CA ARG A 34 -3.12 -11.62 10.69
C ARG A 34 -3.02 -12.10 9.23
N VAL A 35 -3.77 -11.49 8.32
CA VAL A 35 -3.72 -11.84 6.89
C VAL A 35 -2.33 -11.62 6.30
N ARG A 36 -1.71 -10.46 6.59
CA ARG A 36 -0.36 -10.15 6.10
C ARG A 36 0.69 -11.07 6.71
N ALA A 37 0.64 -11.35 8.02
CA ALA A 37 1.51 -12.34 8.67
C ALA A 37 1.40 -13.71 7.98
N ALA A 38 0.18 -14.19 7.74
CA ALA A 38 -0.03 -15.48 7.09
C ALA A 38 0.45 -15.49 5.63
N ALA A 39 0.16 -14.42 4.86
CA ALA A 39 0.56 -14.31 3.47
C ALA A 39 2.08 -14.23 3.29
N TYR A 40 2.75 -13.41 4.09
CA TYR A 40 4.20 -13.24 4.03
C TYR A 40 4.94 -14.43 4.67
N GLY A 41 4.46 -14.97 5.78
CA GLY A 41 5.04 -16.18 6.39
C GLY A 41 5.00 -17.38 5.44
N ALA A 42 3.97 -17.50 4.60
CA ALA A 42 3.89 -18.52 3.57
C ALA A 42 4.93 -18.39 2.45
N ASP A 43 5.42 -17.17 2.18
CA ASP A 43 6.33 -16.86 1.07
C ASP A 43 7.78 -16.68 1.53
N PHE A 44 8.01 -16.18 2.76
CA PHE A 44 9.31 -15.76 3.28
C PHE A 44 9.69 -16.39 4.65
N GLY A 45 8.76 -17.15 5.25
CA GLY A 45 8.94 -17.75 6.58
C GLY A 45 8.92 -16.71 7.72
N GLU A 46 9.35 -17.15 8.92
CA GLU A 46 9.32 -16.32 10.15
C GLU A 46 10.36 -15.21 10.20
N ARG A 47 11.30 -15.19 9.25
CA ARG A 47 12.39 -14.19 9.19
C ARG A 47 11.92 -12.83 8.70
N TYR A 48 10.73 -12.76 8.10
CA TYR A 48 10.17 -11.54 7.54
C TYR A 48 9.05 -11.02 8.45
N MET A 49 9.28 -9.89 9.10
CA MET A 49 8.23 -9.16 9.81
C MET A 49 7.50 -8.27 8.79
N PRO A 50 6.23 -8.55 8.44
CA PRO A 50 5.55 -7.79 7.41
C PRO A 50 4.95 -6.49 7.94
N PHE A 51 5.47 -5.97 9.06
CA PHE A 51 4.92 -4.81 9.76
C PHE A 51 5.99 -3.79 10.13
N ASP A 52 5.61 -2.52 10.17
CA ASP A 52 6.44 -1.42 10.63
C ASP A 52 5.59 -0.30 11.26
N ALA A 53 6.24 0.75 11.75
CA ALA A 53 5.55 1.89 12.36
C ALA A 53 4.50 2.55 11.43
N SER A 54 4.70 2.49 10.12
CA SER A 54 3.73 3.09 9.18
C SER A 54 2.41 2.32 9.11
N ASP A 55 2.33 1.08 9.62
CA ASP A 55 1.05 0.38 9.75
C ASP A 55 0.05 1.10 10.66
N PHE A 56 0.52 1.90 11.61
CA PHE A 56 -0.37 2.62 12.52
C PHE A 56 -1.00 3.87 11.88
N VAL A 57 -0.40 4.39 10.81
CA VAL A 57 -0.86 5.62 10.14
C VAL A 57 -1.34 5.39 8.70
N ALA A 58 -1.01 4.25 8.10
CA ALA A 58 -1.38 3.93 6.73
C ALA A 58 -2.90 3.78 6.55
N ARG A 59 -3.33 3.86 5.29
CA ARG A 59 -4.60 3.32 4.85
C ARG A 59 -4.45 1.83 4.61
N HIS A 60 -5.34 1.05 5.20
CA HIS A 60 -5.41 -0.40 5.00
C HIS A 60 -6.73 -0.80 4.39
N HIS A 61 -6.68 -1.77 3.49
CA HIS A 61 -7.82 -2.38 2.83
C HIS A 61 -7.84 -3.85 3.18
N LEU A 62 -8.92 -4.31 3.81
CA LEU A 62 -9.15 -5.70 4.20
C LEU A 62 -10.29 -6.28 3.37
N PHE A 63 -10.06 -7.46 2.81
CA PHE A 63 -11.03 -8.17 2.01
C PHE A 63 -11.55 -9.36 2.80
N TYR A 64 -12.87 -9.41 3.00
CA TYR A 64 -13.56 -10.56 3.55
C TYR A 64 -14.28 -11.34 2.45
N VAL A 65 -14.36 -12.65 2.60
CA VAL A 65 -15.32 -13.48 1.84
C VAL A 65 -16.41 -13.98 2.77
N HIS A 66 -17.64 -14.01 2.27
CA HIS A 66 -18.76 -14.62 2.98
C HIS A 66 -18.79 -16.14 2.74
N THR A 67 -18.80 -16.90 3.83
CA THR A 67 -18.92 -18.36 3.89
C THR A 67 -20.19 -18.73 4.66
N GLU A 68 -20.51 -20.02 4.72
CA GLU A 68 -21.62 -20.53 5.55
C GLU A 68 -21.37 -20.28 7.06
N SER A 69 -20.11 -20.22 7.49
CA SER A 69 -19.68 -20.01 8.88
C SER A 69 -19.56 -18.54 9.28
N GLY A 70 -19.74 -17.60 8.34
CA GLY A 70 -19.64 -16.17 8.60
C GLY A 70 -18.82 -15.46 7.53
N ARG A 71 -18.00 -14.49 7.96
CA ARG A 71 -17.07 -13.79 7.07
C ARG A 71 -15.64 -14.09 7.48
N GLU A 72 -14.77 -14.30 6.50
CA GLU A 72 -13.38 -14.67 6.72
C GLU A 72 -12.44 -13.66 6.04
N PRO A 73 -11.43 -13.12 6.73
CA PRO A 73 -10.47 -12.22 6.11
C PRO A 73 -9.52 -13.02 5.20
N VAL A 74 -9.42 -12.64 3.94
CA VAL A 74 -8.68 -13.41 2.91
C VAL A 74 -7.47 -12.67 2.34
N ALA A 75 -7.55 -11.35 2.26
CA ALA A 75 -6.50 -10.54 1.67
C ALA A 75 -6.43 -9.16 2.34
N ALA A 76 -5.26 -8.54 2.27
CA ALA A 76 -5.06 -7.20 2.78
C ALA A 76 -4.07 -6.42 1.89
N PHE A 77 -4.29 -5.13 1.76
CA PHE A 77 -3.45 -4.20 1.01
C PHE A 77 -3.23 -2.93 1.82
N LYS A 78 -2.02 -2.36 1.74
CA LYS A 78 -1.61 -1.17 2.50
C LYS A 78 -1.17 -0.07 1.54
N GLN A 79 -1.62 1.15 1.81
CA GLN A 79 -1.12 2.35 1.17
C GLN A 79 -0.81 3.40 2.23
N VAL A 80 0.26 4.17 2.05
CA VAL A 80 0.56 5.31 2.91
C VAL A 80 0.89 6.53 2.07
N ALA A 81 0.25 7.65 2.36
CA ALA A 81 0.53 8.91 1.68
C ALA A 81 1.73 9.60 2.33
N LEU A 82 2.54 10.27 1.51
CA LEU A 82 3.66 11.09 1.99
C LEU A 82 3.19 12.17 2.98
N ALA A 83 2.05 12.81 2.72
CA ALA A 83 1.47 13.80 3.63
C ALA A 83 1.12 13.19 5.01
N THR A 84 0.67 11.94 5.05
CA THR A 84 0.43 11.22 6.30
C THR A 84 1.73 10.91 7.03
N CYS A 85 2.76 10.44 6.31
CA CYS A 85 4.11 10.27 6.87
C CYS A 85 4.62 11.58 7.49
N ASP A 86 4.52 12.69 6.78
CA ASP A 86 4.95 14.01 7.24
C ASP A 86 4.18 14.46 8.49
N ALA A 87 2.86 14.26 8.54
CA ALA A 87 2.01 14.61 9.68
C ALA A 87 2.35 13.85 10.97
N TYR A 88 2.92 12.64 10.85
CA TYR A 88 3.26 11.78 11.98
C TYR A 88 4.76 11.60 12.20
N GLY A 89 5.59 12.40 11.52
CA GLY A 89 7.05 12.34 11.66
C GLY A 89 7.66 10.99 11.25
N LEU A 90 7.05 10.32 10.26
CA LEU A 90 7.53 9.05 9.73
C LEU A 90 8.19 9.23 8.37
N GLU A 91 9.11 8.33 8.04
CA GLU A 91 9.61 8.19 6.67
C GLU A 91 8.59 7.41 5.82
N LEU A 92 8.59 7.68 4.51
CA LEU A 92 7.92 6.78 3.57
C LEU A 92 8.58 5.39 3.67
N PRO A 93 7.86 4.25 3.53
CA PRO A 93 8.48 2.93 3.80
C PRO A 93 9.52 2.47 2.77
N ALA A 94 9.40 2.88 1.51
CA ALA A 94 10.25 2.41 0.41
C ALA A 94 11.79 2.51 0.62
N PRO A 95 12.38 3.59 1.18
CA PRO A 95 13.82 3.71 1.36
C PRO A 95 14.44 2.56 2.17
N ARG A 96 13.72 2.06 3.18
CA ARG A 96 14.21 0.98 4.06
C ARG A 96 14.42 -0.33 3.33
N ILE A 97 13.66 -0.57 2.25
CA ILE A 97 13.75 -1.79 1.44
C ILE A 97 15.08 -1.84 0.68
N PHE A 98 15.56 -0.69 0.18
CA PHE A 98 16.81 -0.60 -0.59
C PHE A 98 18.05 -0.41 0.29
N GLY A 99 17.88 -0.01 1.56
CA GLY A 99 18.82 -0.24 2.67
C GLY A 99 20.31 -0.09 2.36
N GLY A 100 20.75 1.05 1.82
CA GLY A 100 22.15 1.36 1.51
C GLY A 100 22.79 0.55 0.37
N ARG A 101 22.07 -0.41 -0.22
CA ARG A 101 22.56 -1.31 -1.28
C ARG A 101 22.48 -0.70 -2.67
N SER A 102 21.59 0.27 -2.84
CA SER A 102 21.47 0.99 -4.09
C SER A 102 21.28 2.48 -3.83
N PRO A 103 22.39 3.25 -3.79
CA PRO A 103 22.36 4.70 -3.63
C PRO A 103 21.45 5.36 -4.68
N GLU A 104 21.48 4.89 -5.94
CA GLU A 104 20.65 5.43 -7.03
C GLU A 104 19.14 5.35 -6.73
N HIS A 105 18.66 4.26 -6.12
CA HIS A 105 17.26 4.13 -5.74
C HIS A 105 16.88 5.10 -4.61
N LEU A 106 17.78 5.28 -3.64
CA LEU A 106 17.57 6.20 -2.52
C LEU A 106 17.58 7.66 -2.99
N GLU A 107 18.49 8.01 -3.90
CA GLU A 107 18.56 9.32 -4.54
C GLU A 107 17.29 9.61 -5.36
N ALA A 108 16.90 8.69 -6.26
CA ALA A 108 15.71 8.84 -7.09
C ALA A 108 14.43 9.01 -6.25
N LEU A 109 14.27 8.22 -5.19
CA LEU A 109 13.13 8.33 -4.29
C LEU A 109 13.16 9.64 -3.49
N SER A 110 14.34 10.09 -3.06
CA SER A 110 14.51 11.37 -2.35
C SER A 110 14.16 12.56 -3.25
N GLU A 111 14.61 12.55 -4.50
CA GLU A 111 14.25 13.56 -5.50
C GLU A 111 12.74 13.59 -5.75
N LEU A 112 12.11 12.42 -5.90
CA LEU A 112 10.67 12.31 -6.08
C LEU A 112 9.89 12.87 -4.86
N ILE A 113 10.29 12.50 -3.64
CA ILE A 113 9.69 13.01 -2.41
C ILE A 113 9.81 14.54 -2.34
N LEU A 114 10.99 15.09 -2.62
CA LEU A 114 11.22 16.53 -2.61
C LEU A 114 10.38 17.25 -3.68
N GLN A 115 10.26 16.68 -4.89
CA GLN A 115 9.42 17.22 -5.95
C GLN A 115 7.95 17.28 -5.52
N HIS A 116 7.43 16.21 -4.91
CA HIS A 116 6.05 16.15 -4.45
C HIS A 116 5.78 17.13 -3.30
N ARG A 117 6.69 17.24 -2.33
CA ARG A 117 6.61 18.27 -1.27
C ARG A 117 6.59 19.69 -1.82
N ARG A 118 7.45 20.00 -2.80
CA ARG A 118 7.52 21.35 -3.41
C ARG A 118 6.32 21.70 -4.27
N SER A 119 5.74 20.72 -4.95
CA SER A 119 4.62 20.93 -5.87
C SER A 119 3.25 20.80 -5.21
N GLY A 120 3.18 20.36 -3.95
CA GLY A 120 1.92 20.05 -3.26
C GLY A 120 1.17 18.85 -3.86
N ARG A 121 1.84 18.04 -4.69
CA ARG A 121 1.26 16.86 -5.35
C ARG A 121 1.27 15.66 -4.42
N ASN A 122 0.29 14.78 -4.56
CA ASN A 122 0.18 13.59 -3.72
C ASN A 122 1.19 12.52 -4.15
N LEU A 123 1.92 11.96 -3.18
CA LEU A 123 2.74 10.77 -3.37
C LEU A 123 2.18 9.66 -2.47
N LEU A 124 1.83 8.54 -3.08
CA LEU A 124 1.29 7.37 -2.38
C LEU A 124 2.32 6.25 -2.46
N TYR A 125 2.65 5.61 -1.35
CA TYR A 125 3.37 4.34 -1.36
C TYR A 125 2.38 3.19 -1.20
N GLY A 126 2.23 2.37 -2.24
CA GLY A 126 1.48 1.13 -2.22
C GLY A 126 2.40 -0.05 -1.92
N GLY A 127 2.03 -0.86 -0.95
CA GLY A 127 2.82 -2.02 -0.54
C GLY A 127 1.99 -3.06 0.19
N SER A 128 2.67 -4.14 0.58
CA SER A 128 2.09 -5.16 1.45
C SER A 128 0.80 -5.80 0.96
N TRP A 129 0.69 -6.01 -0.36
CA TRP A 129 -0.38 -6.84 -0.93
C TRP A 129 -0.18 -8.30 -0.53
N GLY A 130 -1.10 -8.82 0.27
CA GLY A 130 -1.05 -10.19 0.77
C GLY A 130 -2.39 -10.89 0.61
N VAL A 131 -2.37 -12.10 0.05
CA VAL A 131 -3.50 -13.03 0.04
C VAL A 131 -3.11 -14.28 0.81
N ARG A 132 -3.97 -14.75 1.71
CA ARG A 132 -3.80 -16.02 2.42
C ARG A 132 -3.66 -17.18 1.42
N LYS A 133 -2.67 -18.05 1.65
CA LYS A 133 -2.18 -19.06 0.67
C LYS A 133 -3.30 -20.00 0.18
N GLU A 134 -4.20 -20.39 1.07
CA GLU A 134 -5.34 -21.26 0.82
C GLU A 134 -6.32 -20.66 -0.21
N TYR A 135 -6.48 -19.34 -0.26
CA TYR A 135 -7.36 -18.67 -1.24
C TYR A 135 -6.66 -18.39 -2.58
N ARG A 136 -5.31 -18.38 -2.65
CA ARG A 136 -4.56 -18.23 -3.90
C ARG A 136 -4.86 -19.34 -4.92
N ARG A 137 -5.31 -20.51 -4.46
CA ARG A 137 -5.70 -21.65 -5.31
C ARG A 137 -7.05 -21.46 -5.98
N ASN A 138 -7.92 -20.63 -5.41
CA ASN A 138 -9.18 -20.25 -6.04
C ASN A 138 -8.89 -19.14 -7.06
N ARG A 139 -8.64 -19.55 -8.32
CA ARG A 139 -8.27 -18.62 -9.40
C ARG A 139 -9.29 -17.51 -9.63
N LYS A 140 -10.58 -17.80 -9.46
CA LYS A 140 -11.66 -16.82 -9.64
C LYS A 140 -11.62 -15.76 -8.55
N LEU A 141 -11.56 -16.18 -7.29
CA LEU A 141 -11.44 -15.27 -6.15
C LEU A 141 -10.14 -14.46 -6.23
N PHE A 142 -9.01 -15.10 -6.48
CA PHE A 142 -7.73 -14.41 -6.59
C PHE A 142 -7.72 -13.36 -7.71
N ALA A 143 -8.34 -13.66 -8.86
CA ALA A 143 -8.51 -12.69 -9.92
C ALA A 143 -9.39 -11.51 -9.47
N GLN A 144 -10.54 -11.76 -8.84
CA GLN A 144 -11.43 -10.70 -8.33
C GLN A 144 -10.73 -9.81 -7.29
N LEU A 145 -9.98 -10.41 -6.35
CA LEU A 145 -9.18 -9.68 -5.37
C LEU A 145 -8.10 -8.82 -6.04
N SER A 146 -7.45 -9.35 -7.08
CA SER A 146 -6.44 -8.62 -7.86
C SER A 146 -7.06 -7.44 -8.62
N GLU A 147 -8.26 -7.61 -9.18
CA GLU A 147 -9.02 -6.51 -9.81
C GLU A 147 -9.42 -5.45 -8.80
N LEU A 148 -9.84 -5.84 -7.59
CA LEU A 148 -10.18 -4.90 -6.53
C LEU A 148 -8.99 -4.05 -6.08
N VAL A 149 -7.79 -4.63 -5.96
CA VAL A 149 -6.57 -3.87 -5.68
C VAL A 149 -6.23 -2.91 -6.82
N ALA A 150 -6.34 -3.36 -8.08
CA ALA A 150 -6.15 -2.49 -9.24
C ALA A 150 -7.15 -1.32 -9.24
N ALA A 151 -8.41 -1.61 -8.91
CA ALA A 151 -9.49 -0.64 -8.80
C ALA A 151 -9.21 0.41 -7.71
N LEU A 152 -8.75 -0.02 -6.53
CA LEU A 152 -8.37 0.86 -5.42
C LEU A 152 -7.23 1.81 -5.79
N ILE A 153 -6.15 1.26 -6.37
CA ILE A 153 -5.00 2.07 -6.79
C ILE A 153 -5.40 3.06 -7.88
N ALA A 154 -6.20 2.63 -8.87
CA ALA A 154 -6.69 3.51 -9.92
C ALA A 154 -7.59 4.63 -9.37
N ASP A 155 -8.50 4.30 -8.45
CA ASP A 155 -9.37 5.29 -7.82
C ASP A 155 -8.57 6.32 -7.00
N ASP A 156 -7.54 5.88 -6.28
CA ASP A 156 -6.66 6.78 -5.53
C ASP A 156 -5.85 7.71 -6.42
N VAL A 157 -5.23 7.20 -7.48
CA VAL A 157 -4.46 8.04 -8.42
C VAL A 157 -5.35 9.09 -9.09
N LEU A 158 -6.59 8.72 -9.46
CA LEU A 158 -7.54 9.64 -10.08
C LEU A 158 -8.08 10.69 -9.10
N ARG A 159 -8.40 10.32 -7.86
CA ARG A 159 -8.94 11.26 -6.86
C ARG A 159 -7.88 12.23 -6.34
N ALA A 160 -6.65 11.75 -6.20
CA ALA A 160 -5.54 12.53 -5.66
C ALA A 160 -4.81 13.33 -6.75
N ALA A 161 -5.32 13.35 -7.98
CA ALA A 161 -4.65 13.94 -9.14
C ALA A 161 -4.33 15.45 -8.95
N PRO A 162 -3.08 15.88 -9.19
CA PRO A 162 -1.96 15.08 -9.68
C PRO A 162 -1.33 14.22 -8.56
N ALA A 163 -1.31 12.90 -8.77
CA ALA A 163 -0.74 11.93 -7.84
C ALA A 163 0.24 10.99 -8.55
N THR A 164 1.27 10.55 -7.81
CA THR A 164 2.12 9.44 -8.20
C THR A 164 1.95 8.35 -7.15
N ALA A 165 1.69 7.12 -7.59
CA ALA A 165 1.80 5.96 -6.72
C ALA A 165 3.15 5.29 -6.94
N VAL A 166 3.89 5.00 -5.87
CA VAL A 166 5.15 4.26 -5.88
C VAL A 166 4.99 2.96 -5.13
N GLY A 167 5.77 1.96 -5.49
CA GLY A 167 5.79 0.67 -4.81
C GLY A 167 7.11 -0.05 -5.06
N VAL A 168 7.26 -1.23 -4.46
CA VAL A 168 8.38 -2.13 -4.79
C VAL A 168 7.82 -3.33 -5.52
N GLY A 169 8.25 -3.48 -6.76
CA GLY A 169 7.99 -4.68 -7.54
C GLY A 169 9.05 -5.74 -7.27
N MET A 170 8.62 -7.00 -7.24
CA MET A 170 9.50 -8.17 -7.09
C MET A 170 9.35 -9.09 -8.29
N GLU A 171 10.46 -9.49 -8.89
CA GLU A 171 10.51 -10.43 -10.01
C GLU A 171 10.95 -11.84 -9.61
N PRO A 172 10.27 -12.87 -10.16
CA PRO A 172 9.20 -12.82 -11.18
C PRO A 172 7.79 -12.65 -10.58
N LYS A 173 7.65 -12.61 -9.25
CA LYS A 173 6.39 -12.87 -8.53
C LYS A 173 5.29 -11.82 -8.74
N THR A 174 5.61 -10.53 -8.73
CA THR A 174 4.60 -9.46 -8.62
C THR A 174 4.65 -8.46 -9.78
N MET A 175 5.77 -8.36 -10.50
CA MET A 175 5.92 -7.35 -11.56
C MET A 175 4.85 -7.42 -12.65
N ARG A 176 4.51 -8.61 -13.15
CA ARG A 176 3.47 -8.75 -14.19
C ARG A 176 2.11 -8.18 -13.77
N PHE A 177 1.79 -8.27 -12.47
CA PHE A 177 0.56 -7.70 -11.93
C PHE A 177 0.62 -6.17 -11.90
N TRP A 178 1.74 -5.61 -11.43
CA TRP A 178 1.96 -4.17 -11.39
C TRP A 178 2.02 -3.55 -12.79
N GLU A 179 2.75 -4.15 -13.73
CA GLU A 179 2.83 -3.70 -15.13
C GLU A 179 1.45 -3.67 -15.79
N ARG A 180 0.61 -4.67 -15.51
CA ARG A 180 -0.76 -4.69 -16.02
C ARG A 180 -1.59 -3.50 -15.55
N MET A 181 -1.32 -2.95 -14.36
CA MET A 181 -1.95 -1.72 -13.87
C MET A 181 -1.35 -0.44 -14.47
N GLY A 182 -0.24 -0.53 -15.19
CA GLY A 182 0.49 0.60 -15.76
C GLY A 182 1.72 1.03 -14.95
N TYR A 183 2.11 0.28 -13.91
CA TYR A 183 3.36 0.59 -13.23
C TYR A 183 4.54 0.34 -14.17
N VAL A 184 5.52 1.23 -14.10
CA VAL A 184 6.80 1.11 -14.79
C VAL A 184 7.94 1.26 -13.78
N PRO A 185 9.15 0.75 -14.07
CA PRO A 185 10.33 1.09 -13.27
C PRO A 185 10.45 2.61 -13.12
N LEU A 186 10.71 3.08 -11.90
CA LEU A 186 10.91 4.50 -11.65
C LEU A 186 12.12 4.98 -12.47
N LEU A 187 11.97 6.12 -13.12
CA LEU A 187 13.05 6.72 -13.89
C LEU A 187 13.94 7.57 -12.99
N TYR A 188 15.26 7.39 -13.12
CA TYR A 188 16.27 8.26 -12.54
C TYR A 188 17.15 8.81 -13.66
N ARG A 189 17.23 10.15 -13.78
CA ARG A 189 17.98 10.85 -14.85
C ARG A 189 17.61 10.37 -16.26
N GLY A 190 16.32 10.09 -16.47
CA GLY A 190 15.77 9.65 -17.76
C GLY A 190 15.96 8.17 -18.09
N GLN A 191 16.56 7.37 -17.20
CA GLN A 191 16.76 5.94 -17.37
C GLN A 191 15.96 5.14 -16.33
N PRO A 192 15.41 3.97 -16.65
CA PRO A 192 14.78 3.11 -15.66
C PRO A 192 15.80 2.63 -14.63
N LEU A 193 15.43 2.68 -13.35
CA LEU A 193 16.27 2.13 -12.29
C LEU A 193 16.52 0.63 -12.52
N PRO A 194 17.76 0.15 -12.27
CA PRO A 194 18.07 -1.26 -12.42
C PRO A 194 17.38 -2.10 -11.35
N LYS A 195 17.25 -3.39 -11.60
CA LYS A 195 16.84 -4.34 -10.57
C LYS A 195 17.98 -4.56 -9.57
N VAL A 196 17.63 -4.88 -8.34
CA VAL A 196 18.60 -5.23 -7.28
C VAL A 196 18.17 -6.49 -6.56
N ALA A 197 19.12 -7.28 -6.08
CA ALA A 197 18.82 -8.51 -5.35
C ALA A 197 17.96 -8.24 -4.10
N HIS A 198 16.92 -9.05 -3.89
CA HIS A 198 16.08 -8.95 -2.70
C HIS A 198 16.90 -9.29 -1.45
N PRO A 199 16.79 -8.48 -0.37
CA PRO A 199 17.66 -8.62 0.79
C PRO A 199 17.53 -9.92 1.57
N GLY A 200 16.36 -10.56 1.52
CA GLY A 200 16.03 -11.76 2.28
C GLY A 200 15.74 -13.00 1.44
N GLU A 201 15.73 -12.89 0.10
CA GLU A 201 15.26 -13.96 -0.79
C GLU A 201 16.24 -14.16 -1.94
N PRO A 202 17.15 -15.14 -1.82
CA PRO A 202 18.09 -15.46 -2.88
C PRO A 202 17.39 -15.77 -4.21
N GLY A 203 17.85 -15.13 -5.29
CA GLY A 203 17.30 -15.34 -6.64
C GLY A 203 16.07 -14.50 -6.98
N GLU A 204 15.52 -13.74 -6.02
CA GLU A 204 14.51 -12.73 -6.30
C GLU A 204 15.17 -11.37 -6.49
N GLU A 205 14.62 -10.58 -7.40
CA GLU A 205 15.05 -9.20 -7.63
C GLU A 205 13.91 -8.24 -7.32
N ILE A 206 14.26 -7.03 -6.88
CA ILE A 206 13.32 -5.95 -6.64
C ILE A 206 13.69 -4.70 -7.44
N VAL A 207 12.68 -3.90 -7.74
CA VAL A 207 12.82 -2.61 -8.43
C VAL A 207 11.80 -1.63 -7.89
N LEU A 208 12.18 -0.36 -7.79
CA LEU A 208 11.26 0.72 -7.45
C LEU A 208 10.40 1.02 -8.67
N ILE A 209 9.08 0.99 -8.50
CA ILE A 209 8.11 1.20 -9.57
C ILE A 209 7.23 2.41 -9.27
N SER A 210 6.75 3.06 -10.33
CA SER A 210 5.86 4.20 -10.25
C SER A 210 4.69 4.09 -11.22
N LEU A 211 3.56 4.68 -10.83
CA LEU A 211 2.35 4.82 -11.61
C LEU A 211 1.88 6.27 -11.53
N THR A 212 1.80 6.94 -12.67
CA THR A 212 1.23 8.29 -12.80
C THR A 212 -0.15 8.27 -13.44
N GLU A 213 -0.40 7.30 -14.32
CA GLU A 213 -1.67 7.11 -15.01
C GLU A 213 -2.05 5.63 -14.98
N PRO A 214 -3.23 5.27 -14.44
CA PRO A 214 -3.70 3.88 -14.47
C PRO A 214 -3.87 3.38 -15.90
N SER A 215 -3.49 2.13 -16.15
CA SER A 215 -3.71 1.49 -17.46
C SER A 215 -5.21 1.35 -17.78
N PRO A 216 -5.60 1.18 -19.05
CA PRO A 216 -6.98 0.87 -19.43
C PRO A 216 -7.55 -0.32 -18.65
N TRP A 217 -6.75 -1.37 -18.43
CA TRP A 217 -7.18 -2.52 -17.64
C TRP A 217 -7.51 -2.16 -16.18
N ALA A 218 -6.69 -1.32 -15.53
CA ALA A 218 -6.97 -0.88 -14.16
C ALA A 218 -8.22 -0.01 -14.09
N LEU A 219 -8.45 0.85 -15.09
CA LEU A 219 -9.67 1.66 -15.21
C LEU A 219 -10.92 0.80 -15.40
N GLU A 220 -10.84 -0.25 -16.24
CA GLU A 220 -11.93 -1.21 -16.37
C GLU A 220 -12.19 -2.00 -15.08
N CYS A 221 -11.14 -2.37 -14.34
CA CYS A 221 -11.30 -3.00 -13.03
C CYS A 221 -12.05 -2.06 -12.06
N ARG A 222 -11.68 -0.78 -12.05
CA ARG A 222 -12.38 0.24 -11.27
C ARG A 222 -13.86 0.32 -11.62
N GLU A 223 -14.21 0.25 -12.91
CA GLU A 223 -15.60 0.22 -13.35
C GLU A 223 -16.33 -1.04 -12.87
N ARG A 224 -15.76 -2.22 -13.13
CA ARG A 224 -16.36 -3.51 -12.74
C ARG A 224 -16.56 -3.63 -11.23
N GLN A 225 -15.65 -3.05 -10.44
CA GLN A 225 -15.65 -3.13 -8.99
C GLN A 225 -16.28 -1.90 -8.32
N ARG A 226 -16.87 -0.97 -9.08
CA ARG A 226 -17.42 0.29 -8.55
C ARG A 226 -18.36 0.08 -7.36
N GLN A 227 -19.29 -0.87 -7.48
CA GLN A 227 -20.24 -1.17 -6.41
C GLN A 227 -19.55 -1.57 -5.10
N VAL A 228 -18.53 -2.45 -5.18
CA VAL A 228 -17.77 -2.87 -3.98
C VAL A 228 -17.02 -1.70 -3.37
N LEU A 229 -16.47 -0.80 -4.20
CA LEU A 229 -15.80 0.41 -3.73
C LEU A 229 -16.78 1.37 -3.05
N GLU A 230 -17.99 1.53 -3.57
CA GLU A 230 -19.02 2.43 -3.01
C GLU A 230 -19.65 1.89 -1.72
N GLU A 231 -19.88 0.58 -1.66
CA GLU A 231 -20.46 -0.11 -0.49
C GLU A 231 -19.43 -0.41 0.61
N ARG A 232 -18.15 -0.08 0.38
CA ARG A 232 -17.08 -0.41 1.33
C ARG A 232 -17.36 0.20 2.71
N ARG A 233 -17.12 -0.59 3.75
CA ARG A 233 -17.15 -0.07 5.12
C ARG A 233 -15.87 0.74 5.37
N SER A 234 -16.01 2.03 5.65
CA SER A 234 -14.87 2.92 5.88
C SER A 234 -14.82 3.38 7.33
N PHE A 235 -13.62 3.36 7.92
CA PHE A 235 -13.31 3.99 9.20
C PHE A 235 -12.33 5.14 8.94
N PRO A 236 -12.83 6.36 8.68
CA PRO A 236 -11.99 7.54 8.49
C PRO A 236 -11.35 7.98 9.81
N PRO A 237 -10.23 8.70 9.81
CA PRO A 237 -9.70 9.31 11.02
C PRO A 237 -10.77 10.21 11.63
N ARG A 238 -10.97 10.14 12.95
CA ARG A 238 -11.81 11.13 13.64
C ARG A 238 -11.17 12.49 13.41
N ALA A 239 -11.97 13.48 12.99
CA ALA A 239 -11.52 14.86 12.98
C ALA A 239 -10.95 15.17 14.38
N PRO A 240 -9.77 15.80 14.48
CA PRO A 240 -9.24 16.18 15.77
C PRO A 240 -10.33 16.95 16.50
N SER A 241 -10.73 16.48 17.69
CA SER A 241 -11.69 17.21 18.51
C SER A 241 -11.15 18.62 18.66
N ALA A 242 -11.97 19.63 18.31
CA ALA A 242 -11.60 21.06 18.25
C ALA A 242 -11.09 21.65 19.59
N GLY A 243 -10.82 20.84 20.61
CA GLY A 243 -10.24 21.21 21.89
C GLY A 243 -8.72 20.97 22.02
N ALA A 244 -8.01 20.59 20.96
CA ALA A 244 -6.54 20.55 20.97
C ALA A 244 -5.93 21.86 20.45
N GLU A 245 -6.29 22.98 21.08
CA GLU A 245 -5.54 24.24 20.97
C GLU A 245 -4.17 24.04 21.63
N GLY A 246 -3.21 23.49 20.88
CA GLY A 246 -1.88 23.21 21.44
C GLY A 246 -0.91 22.49 20.51
N VAL A 247 -1.31 22.12 19.29
CA VAL A 247 -0.35 21.65 18.30
C VAL A 247 0.47 22.85 17.85
N LYS A 248 1.68 22.96 18.42
CA LYS A 248 2.70 23.93 18.04
C LYS A 248 2.85 23.93 16.53
N GLU A 249 3.00 25.13 15.96
CA GLU A 249 3.33 25.35 14.55
C GLU A 249 4.38 24.33 14.08
N PRO A 250 4.29 23.85 12.81
CA PRO A 250 5.27 22.93 12.26
C PRO A 250 6.66 23.54 12.45
N VAL A 251 7.50 22.84 13.21
CA VAL A 251 8.90 23.20 13.42
C VAL A 251 9.51 23.37 12.04
N SER A 252 9.97 24.59 11.75
CA SER A 252 10.62 24.95 10.50
C SER A 252 11.61 23.87 10.10
N ALA A 253 11.55 23.43 8.84
CA ALA A 253 12.40 22.36 8.32
C ALA A 253 13.87 22.58 8.73
N PRO A 254 14.57 21.54 9.20
CA PRO A 254 15.97 21.66 9.56
C PRO A 254 16.78 22.19 8.36
N PRO A 255 17.77 23.07 8.59
CA PRO A 255 18.60 23.59 7.51
C PRO A 255 19.29 22.44 6.78
N PRO A 256 19.52 22.56 5.46
CA PRO A 256 20.18 21.51 4.69
C PRO A 256 21.55 21.19 5.30
N LEU A 257 21.81 19.90 5.51
CA LEU A 257 23.11 19.38 5.93
C LEU A 257 24.17 19.88 4.95
N ARG A 258 25.10 20.70 5.43
CA ARG A 258 26.32 21.02 4.68
C ARG A 258 27.16 19.75 4.63
N VAL A 259 27.30 19.19 3.45
CA VAL A 259 28.32 18.18 3.16
C VAL A 259 29.67 18.88 3.34
N VAL A 260 30.48 18.38 4.29
CA VAL A 260 31.87 18.79 4.51
C VAL A 260 32.76 17.87 3.69
#